data_AF-A0A817XMR9-F1
#
_entry.id   AF-A0A817XMR9-F1
#
_cell.length_a   1.000
_cell.length_b   1.000
_cell.length_c   1.000
_cell.angle_alpha   90.00
_cell.angle_beta   90.00
_cell.angle_gamma   90.00
#
_symmetry.space_group_name_H-M   'P 1'
#
loop_
_entity.id
_entity.type
_entity.pdbx_description
1 polymer ?
#
loop_
_entity_poly.entity_id
_entity_poly.type
_entity_poly.pdbx_seq_one_letter_code
_entity_poly.pdbx_strand_id
1 'polypeptide(L)' 'FSGGLFKCVYEVSLFDDRPFEHEFFVRIAQAFPLLKKLSMINRTPQNQRTKNNNEYLSIIEYLHLIELDFLDVNDDYLE' A
#
# COMPACT_ATOMS: atom_id res chain seq x y z
N PHE A 1 -11.49 -4.97 2.55
CA PHE A 1 -11.86 -4.24 1.33
C PHE A 1 -12.36 -5.23 0.29
N SER A 2 -13.59 -5.09 -0.20
CA SER A 2 -14.24 -6.03 -1.13
C SER A 2 -13.92 -5.79 -2.62
N GLY A 3 -13.05 -4.81 -2.92
CA GLY A 3 -12.67 -4.48 -4.31
C GLY A 3 -13.76 -3.71 -5.07
N GLY A 4 -13.33 -2.83 -5.97
CA GLY A 4 -14.18 -2.00 -6.82
C GLY A 4 -13.34 -0.95 -7.56
N LEU A 5 -13.87 -0.40 -8.66
CA LEU A 5 -13.19 0.66 -9.42
C LEU A 5 -13.74 2.03 -9.03
N PHE A 6 -12.88 2.86 -8.44
CA PHE A 6 -13.23 4.18 -7.92
C PHE A 6 -12.53 5.28 -8.74
N LYS A 7 -13.17 5.66 -9.85
CA LYS A 7 -12.57 6.58 -10.84
C LYS A 7 -12.40 8.03 -10.36
N CYS A 8 -13.08 8.43 -9.28
CA CYS A 8 -13.09 9.81 -8.79
C CYS A 8 -12.51 9.95 -7.38
N VAL A 9 -11.77 8.95 -6.91
CA VAL A 9 -11.07 8.99 -5.63
C VAL A 9 -9.63 9.41 -5.88
N TYR A 10 -9.20 10.46 -5.18
CA TYR A 10 -7.87 11.05 -5.31
C TYR A 10 -7.04 10.91 -4.05
N GLU A 11 -7.67 10.64 -2.91
CA GLU A 11 -7.01 10.56 -1.61
C GLU A 11 -7.55 9.35 -0.87
N VAL A 12 -6.63 8.55 -0.32
CA VAL A 12 -6.95 7.37 0.49
C VAL A 12 -6.11 7.41 1.75
N SER A 13 -6.78 7.34 2.90
CA SER A 13 -6.14 7.22 4.21
C SER A 13 -6.52 5.89 4.83
N LEU A 14 -5.52 5.14 5.27
CA LEU A 14 -5.67 3.79 5.79
C LEU A 14 -5.02 3.68 7.17
N PHE A 15 -5.70 2.98 8.05
CA PHE A 15 -5.21 2.61 9.37
C PHE A 15 -5.48 1.13 9.55
N ASP A 16 -4.45 0.37 9.84
CA ASP A 16 -4.59 -1.03 10.26
C ASP A 16 -3.59 -1.30 11.40
N ASP A 17 -4.00 -2.17 12.32
CA ASP A 17 -3.12 -2.68 13.37
C ASP A 17 -2.24 -3.83 12.84
N ARG A 18 -2.49 -4.32 11.61
CA ARG A 18 -1.73 -5.39 10.97
C ARG A 18 -0.83 -4.87 9.84
N PRO A 19 0.32 -5.52 9.59
CA PRO A 19 1.10 -5.36 8.36
C PRO A 19 0.26 -5.40 7.09
N PHE A 20 0.43 -4.40 6.23
CA PHE A 20 -0.06 -4.44 4.86
C PHE A 20 0.82 -5.39 4.04
N GLU A 21 0.20 -6.32 3.33
CA GLU A 21 0.87 -7.27 2.44
C GLU A 21 1.01 -6.70 1.03
N HIS A 22 1.96 -7.19 0.22
CA HIS A 22 2.16 -6.71 -1.17
C HIS A 22 0.86 -6.71 -2.00
N GLU A 23 0.05 -7.77 -1.89
CA GLU A 23 -1.23 -7.89 -2.61
C GLU A 23 -2.21 -6.76 -2.26
N PHE A 24 -2.11 -6.19 -1.06
CA PHE A 24 -2.92 -5.05 -0.65
C PHE A 24 -2.64 -3.84 -1.54
N PHE A 25 -1.37 -3.50 -1.75
CA PHE A 25 -0.95 -2.38 -2.58
C PHE A 25 -1.35 -2.59 -4.05
N VAL A 26 -1.28 -3.83 -4.57
CA VAL A 26 -1.77 -4.15 -5.93
C VAL A 26 -3.25 -3.83 -6.05
N ARG A 27 -4.05 -4.20 -5.04
CA ARG A 27 -5.49 -3.93 -5.03
C ARG A 27 -5.80 -2.44 -4.90
N ILE A 28 -5.02 -1.67 -4.16
CA ILE A 28 -5.16 -0.20 -4.11
C ILE A 28 -4.89 0.41 -5.49
N ALA A 29 -3.77 0.06 -6.14
CA ALA A 29 -3.42 0.59 -7.46
C ALA A 29 -4.52 0.31 -8.50
N GLN A 30 -5.10 -0.89 -8.49
CA GLN A 30 -6.19 -1.26 -9.40
C GLN A 30 -7.52 -0.57 -9.07
N ALA A 31 -7.82 -0.38 -7.78
CA ALA A 31 -9.09 0.20 -7.34
C ALA A 31 -9.14 1.72 -7.52
N PHE A 32 -8.00 2.40 -7.38
CA PHE A 32 -7.89 3.86 -7.35
C PHE A 32 -6.94 4.36 -8.45
N PRO A 33 -7.34 4.28 -9.72
CA PRO A 33 -6.44 4.59 -10.83
C PRO A 33 -5.99 6.06 -10.84
N LEU A 34 -6.76 6.99 -10.25
CA LEU A 34 -6.43 8.42 -10.20
C LEU A 34 -5.91 8.86 -8.81
N LEU A 35 -5.45 7.92 -8.00
CA LEU A 35 -4.95 8.21 -6.65
C LEU A 35 -3.77 9.18 -6.71
N LYS A 36 -3.87 10.28 -5.96
CA LYS A 36 -2.84 11.32 -5.83
C LYS A 36 -2.17 11.31 -4.47
N LYS A 37 -2.90 10.97 -3.42
CA LYS A 37 -2.40 10.89 -2.05
C LYS A 37 -2.76 9.54 -1.44
N LEU A 38 -1.75 8.85 -0.93
CA LEU A 38 -1.93 7.64 -0.13
C LEU A 38 -1.29 7.86 1.23
N SER A 39 -2.10 7.85 2.28
CA SER A 39 -1.62 7.90 3.66
C SER A 39 -1.89 6.57 4.35
N MET A 40 -0.87 6.00 4.98
CA MET A 40 -0.98 4.72 5.67
C MET A 40 -0.39 4.84 7.06
N ILE A 41 -1.14 4.34 8.04
CA ILE A 41 -0.71 4.19 9.42
C ILE A 41 -0.69 2.71 9.77
N ASN A 42 0.44 2.24 10.28
CA ASN A 42 0.60 0.87 10.73
C ASN A 42 1.46 0.80 11.98
N ARG A 43 0.81 0.68 13.14
CA ARG A 43 1.48 0.76 14.44
C ARG A 43 2.17 -0.53 14.88
N THR A 44 1.92 -1.64 14.20
CA THR A 44 2.51 -2.93 14.58
C THR A 44 3.62 -3.30 13.59
N PRO A 45 4.86 -3.52 14.06
CA PRO A 45 5.95 -3.93 13.18
C PRO A 45 5.64 -5.28 12.54
N GLN A 46 6.04 -5.43 11.27
CA GLN A 46 5.89 -6.67 10.52
C GLN A 46 6.79 -7.75 11.13
N ASN A 47 6.25 -8.52 12.09
CA ASN A 47 6.98 -9.56 12.82
C ASN A 47 7.33 -10.80 11.97
N GLN A 48 7.15 -10.74 10.65
CA GLN A 48 7.48 -11.83 9.75
C GLN A 48 8.31 -11.30 8.60
N ARG A 49 9.64 -11.41 8.75
CA ARG A 49 10.48 -11.81 7.62
C ARG A 49 10.04 -13.21 7.19
N THR A 50 8.92 -13.32 6.51
CA THR A 50 8.68 -14.47 5.63
C THR A 50 9.70 -14.35 4.52
N LYS A 51 10.88 -14.93 4.77
CA LYS A 51 11.82 -15.36 3.74
C LYS A 51 11.10 -16.38 2.85
N ASN A 52 10.23 -15.91 1.97
CA ASN A 52 9.90 -16.61 0.74
C ASN A 52 10.66 -15.86 -0.35
N ASN A 53 11.96 -16.11 -0.46
CA ASN A 53 12.51 -16.91 -1.56
C ASN A 53 11.88 -16.55 -2.92
N ASN A 54 12.57 -15.70 -3.68
CA ASN A 54 12.60 -15.72 -5.15
C ASN A 54 11.27 -15.60 -5.93
N GLU A 55 10.28 -14.86 -5.45
CA GLU A 55 9.23 -14.37 -6.35
C GLU A 55 9.53 -12.91 -6.69
N TYR A 56 9.70 -12.63 -7.98
CA TYR A 56 9.85 -11.30 -8.53
C TYR A 56 8.65 -10.44 -8.10
N LEU A 57 8.73 -9.79 -6.94
CA LEU A 57 7.76 -8.78 -6.54
C LEU A 57 7.81 -7.70 -7.62
N SER A 58 6.76 -7.65 -8.42
CA SER A 58 6.66 -6.69 -9.51
C SER A 58 6.52 -5.31 -8.90
N ILE A 59 7.28 -4.34 -9.40
CA ILE A 59 7.17 -2.95 -8.98
C ILE A 59 5.73 -2.49 -9.18
N ILE A 60 5.10 -1.98 -8.12
CA ILE A 60 3.74 -1.45 -8.18
C ILE A 60 3.82 0.01 -8.58
N GLU A 61 3.30 0.33 -9.77
CA GLU A 61 3.27 1.70 -10.27
C GLU A 61 1.96 2.39 -9.93
N TYR A 62 2.06 3.56 -9.28
CA TYR A 62 0.94 4.47 -9.11
C TYR A 62 1.14 5.70 -10.00
N LEU A 63 0.56 5.67 -11.20
CA LEU A 63 0.83 6.67 -12.26
C LEU A 63 0.55 8.12 -11.85
N HIS A 64 -0.42 8.34 -10.94
CA HIS A 64 -0.87 9.66 -10.55
C HIS A 64 -0.54 10.03 -9.10
N LEU A 65 0.21 9.18 -8.38
CA LEU A 65 0.56 9.43 -6.99
C LEU A 65 1.57 10.57 -6.91
N ILE A 66 1.24 11.56 -6.08
CA ILE A 66 2.04 12.75 -5.83
C ILE A 66 2.61 12.70 -4.41
N GLU A 67 1.83 12.14 -3.48
CA GLU A 67 2.16 12.13 -2.05
C GLU A 67 1.92 10.74 -1.47
N LEU A 68 2.93 10.23 -0.77
CA LEU A 68 2.90 8.95 -0.06
C LEU A 68 3.33 9.21 1.38
N ASP A 69 2.36 9.15 2.30
CA ASP A 69 2.59 9.38 3.72
C ASP A 69 2.60 8.04 4.46
N PHE A 70 3.78 7.65 4.92
CA PHE A 70 3.95 6.56 5.87
C PHE A 70 4.02 7.14 7.28
N LEU A 71 2.91 7.06 8.01
CA LEU A 71 2.78 7.62 9.35
C LEU A 71 2.89 6.50 10.39
N ASP A 72 3.89 6.58 11.27
CA ASP A 72 4.19 5.52 12.26
C ASP A 72 4.44 4.13 11.62
N VAL A 73 4.82 4.07 10.35
CA VAL A 73 5.08 2.81 9.63
C VAL A 73 6.57 2.45 9.72
N ASN A 74 6.88 1.17 9.88
CA ASN A 74 8.26 0.67 9.94
C ASN A 74 8.97 0.86 8.57
N ASP A 75 10.28 1.14 8.58
CA ASP A 75 11.06 1.49 7.36
C ASP A 75 11.06 0.40 6.27
N ASP A 76 10.65 -0.83 6.60
CA ASP A 76 10.55 -1.99 5.70
C ASP A 76 9.60 -1.79 4.49
N TYR A 77 8.78 -0.73 4.49
CA TYR A 77 7.90 -0.37 3.36
C TYR A 77 8.55 0.59 2.33
N LEU A 78 9.77 1.05 2.59
CA LEU A 78 10.49 2.03 1.75
C LEU A 78 11.54 1.41 0.81
N GLU A 79 11.90 0.13 1.00
CA GLU A 79 12.76 -0.65 0.09
C GLU A 79 11.97 -1.32 -1.05
#